data_AF-A0A132BAF5-F1
#
_entry.id   AF-A0A132BAF5-F1
#
_cell.length_a   1.000
_cell.length_b   1.000
_cell.length_c   1.000
_cell.angle_alpha   90.00
_cell.angle_beta   90.00
_cell.angle_gamma   90.00
#
_symmetry.space_group_name_H-M   'P 1'
#
loop_
_entity.id
_entity.type
_entity.pdbx_description
1 polymer ?
#
loop_
_entity_poly.entity_id
_entity_poly.type
_entity_poly.pdbx_seq_one_letter_code
_entity_poly.pdbx_strand_id
1 'polypeptide(L)'
;MPLGRPRRPGTDAERAAARRQQVRENVRAFRQRNRERAQLDNQPESSDSEALSRQSSVARSEAGSSSQVVASSSEALSTSFRRLSTSSQAAGLGSTASTIPTSSVERNISVTSETIGRTIKWSLGLPFRIDLGPAYSGAFIAAFQYRSLPAPTLTVESDSIETESLMTLSTEPQDTITDIAPTEQQPTDEASNELTRVEICYHTWTTSVSFEAMSPGSEMLREALLSAALNLISIERNDRAMAMQAVQIQATALRKLRDGFDDYLENKDPAKATLLSATALACSMSELLVNKSWDGFSLHLKGVGALIEHAGPDALDDQIARDHFYGYRAVQFPFSFLHRRGSFLAREEWINLEWRGGDLGNCPIHTLLDIGLQVPSEMEHYDKNPNRRPGALRRQLKKLNDLASELNQWKVDVFSRYTSAMYTAEPASWTGLHSEAIHFTNDIVASSFTVYTGIRVALFSLVRQLAEDLKAEDESAIPVLTYSIEESFKWSRIACQCTEYFFAREPNVAGKVLCLFPFDTAWSTFVELGENYDRDMTNELRWCQGAAERIEATGLPVFKVRSRI
;
A
#
# COMPACT_ATOMS: atom_id res chain seq x y z
N MET A 1 21.18 20.94 -7.45
CA MET A 1 20.85 20.37 -8.78
C MET A 1 21.08 18.87 -8.75
N PRO A 2 20.05 18.03 -8.92
CA PRO A 2 20.21 16.59 -8.90
C PRO A 2 21.05 16.17 -10.11
N LEU A 3 22.13 15.44 -9.85
CA LEU A 3 23.00 14.87 -10.87
C LEU A 3 22.20 13.79 -11.63
N GLY A 4 21.60 14.18 -12.75
CA GLY A 4 20.93 13.26 -13.67
C GLY A 4 21.86 12.13 -14.08
N ARG A 5 21.29 10.95 -14.36
CA ARG A 5 22.06 9.75 -14.76
C ARG A 5 23.10 10.13 -15.83
N PRO A 6 24.35 9.66 -15.71
CA PRO A 6 25.39 9.95 -16.69
C PRO A 6 24.90 9.68 -18.11
N ARG A 7 24.96 10.70 -18.97
CA ARG A 7 24.60 10.55 -20.37
C ARG A 7 25.51 9.48 -20.97
N ARG A 8 24.92 8.47 -21.64
CA ARG A 8 25.72 7.52 -22.42
C ARG A 8 26.60 8.32 -23.41
N PRO A 9 27.91 8.04 -23.45
CA PRO A 9 28.81 8.68 -24.41
C PRO A 9 28.31 8.43 -25.84
N GLY A 10 28.47 9.43 -26.71
CA GLY A 10 28.02 9.39 -28.10
C GLY A 10 27.24 10.64 -28.53
N THR A 11 26.92 10.72 -29.82
CA THR A 11 26.04 11.75 -30.40
C THR A 11 24.57 11.48 -30.05
N ASP A 12 23.69 12.47 -30.19
CA ASP A 12 22.25 12.26 -29.96
C ASP A 12 21.64 11.25 -30.94
N ALA A 13 22.17 11.18 -32.17
CA ALA A 13 21.77 10.19 -33.16
C ALA A 13 22.12 8.76 -32.71
N GLU A 14 23.33 8.54 -32.18
CA GLU A 14 23.78 7.25 -31.64
C GLU A 14 22.96 6.85 -30.42
N ARG A 15 22.67 7.79 -29.51
CA ARG A 15 21.79 7.55 -28.36
C ARG A 15 20.38 7.15 -28.80
N ALA A 16 19.81 7.82 -29.79
CA ALA A 16 18.50 7.49 -30.33
C ALA A 16 18.50 6.12 -31.03
N ALA A 17 19.58 5.77 -31.75
CA ALA A 17 19.76 4.45 -32.34
C ALA A 17 19.85 3.34 -31.28
N ALA A 18 20.63 3.55 -30.23
CA ALA A 18 20.77 2.61 -29.11
C ALA A 18 19.43 2.37 -28.37
N ARG A 19 18.64 3.43 -28.14
CA ARG A 19 17.28 3.31 -27.57
C ARG A 19 16.36 2.49 -28.48
N ARG A 20 16.39 2.74 -29.79
CA ARG A 20 15.60 1.96 -30.76
C ARG A 20 15.99 0.49 -30.80
N GLN A 21 17.28 0.19 -30.71
CA GLN A 21 17.78 -1.19 -30.65
C GLN A 21 17.32 -1.89 -29.36
N GLN A 22 17.46 -1.24 -28.20
CA GLN A 22 17.02 -1.78 -26.92
C GLN A 22 15.51 -2.07 -26.91
N VAL A 23 14.69 -1.19 -27.51
CA VAL A 23 13.24 -1.44 -27.67
C VAL A 23 12.98 -2.66 -28.55
N ARG A 24 13.72 -2.84 -29.65
CA ARG A 24 13.58 -4.03 -30.51
C ARG A 24 13.95 -5.33 -29.79
N GLU A 25 15.01 -5.30 -28.98
CA GLU A 25 15.44 -6.45 -28.16
C GLU A 25 14.39 -6.80 -27.09
N ASN A 26 13.86 -5.80 -26.39
CA ASN A 26 12.79 -5.99 -25.41
C ASN A 26 11.51 -6.58 -26.05
N VAL A 27 11.13 -6.11 -27.24
CA VAL A 27 9.97 -6.65 -27.98
C VAL A 27 10.21 -8.10 -28.41
N ARG A 28 11.44 -8.45 -28.84
CA ARG A 28 11.80 -9.84 -29.18
C ARG A 28 11.72 -10.74 -27.95
N ALA A 29 12.32 -10.33 -26.82
CA ALA A 29 12.27 -11.08 -25.56
C ALA A 29 10.83 -11.27 -25.04
N PHE A 30 9.98 -10.23 -25.16
CA PHE A 30 8.56 -10.34 -24.83
C PHE A 30 7.83 -11.37 -25.70
N ARG A 31 8.04 -11.33 -27.02
CA ARG A 31 7.43 -12.31 -27.95
C ARG A 31 7.91 -13.74 -27.68
N GLN A 32 9.18 -13.92 -27.31
CA GLN A 32 9.72 -15.23 -26.96
C GLN A 32 9.05 -15.80 -25.70
N ARG A 33 8.97 -15.02 -24.62
CA ARG A 33 8.28 -15.44 -23.38
C ARG A 33 6.82 -15.83 -23.61
N ASN A 34 6.12 -15.10 -24.48
CA ASN A 34 4.74 -15.47 -24.85
C ASN A 34 4.65 -16.78 -25.64
N ARG A 35 5.64 -17.10 -26.50
CA ARG A 35 5.67 -18.40 -27.18
C ARG A 35 5.97 -19.54 -26.23
N GLU A 36 6.93 -19.35 -25.32
CA GLU A 36 7.29 -20.34 -24.30
C GLU A 36 6.08 -20.63 -23.39
N ARG A 37 5.34 -19.60 -22.99
CA ARG A 37 4.10 -19.76 -22.21
C ARG A 37 3.01 -20.52 -22.98
N ALA A 38 2.80 -20.18 -24.25
CA ALA A 38 1.85 -20.90 -25.11
C ALA A 38 2.26 -22.36 -25.39
N GLN A 39 3.56 -22.69 -25.33
CA GLN A 39 4.04 -24.06 -25.46
C GLN A 39 3.81 -24.87 -24.18
N LEU A 40 4.00 -24.25 -23.00
CA LEU A 40 3.66 -24.87 -21.71
C LEU A 40 2.16 -25.15 -21.59
N ASP A 41 1.31 -24.21 -22.02
CA ASP A 41 -0.15 -24.38 -21.98
C ASP A 41 -0.67 -25.44 -22.97
N ASN A 42 0.11 -25.77 -24.01
CA ASN A 42 -0.26 -26.78 -25.03
C ASN A 42 0.44 -28.13 -24.82
N GLN A 43 1.22 -28.30 -23.75
CA GLN A 43 1.78 -29.61 -23.43
C GLN A 43 0.65 -30.48 -22.87
N PRO A 44 0.22 -31.55 -23.56
CA PRO A 44 -0.77 -32.47 -23.00
C PRO A 44 -0.19 -33.06 -21.72
N GLU A 45 -0.92 -32.94 -20.62
CA GLU A 45 -0.55 -33.54 -19.34
C GLU A 45 -0.16 -34.99 -19.59
N SER A 46 1.12 -35.31 -19.43
CA SER A 46 1.62 -36.65 -19.62
C SER A 46 0.95 -37.56 -18.59
N SER A 47 0.22 -38.53 -19.09
CA SER A 47 -0.61 -39.51 -18.38
C SER A 47 0.16 -40.52 -17.52
N ASP A 48 1.24 -40.10 -16.85
CA ASP A 48 2.05 -40.95 -15.97
C ASP A 48 1.59 -40.92 -14.50
N SER A 49 0.50 -40.21 -14.18
CA SER A 49 -0.06 -40.17 -12.81
C SER A 49 -1.25 -41.12 -12.59
N GLU A 50 -1.63 -41.93 -13.58
CA GLU A 50 -2.80 -42.83 -13.50
C GLU A 50 -2.46 -44.32 -13.26
N ALA A 51 -1.28 -44.63 -12.70
CA ALA A 51 -0.84 -46.01 -12.43
C ALA A 51 -1.11 -46.53 -10.99
N LEU A 52 -1.85 -45.80 -10.13
CA LEU A 52 -2.15 -46.26 -8.76
C LEU A 52 -3.65 -46.32 -8.40
N SER A 53 -4.56 -46.17 -9.35
CA SER A 53 -5.98 -46.37 -9.09
C SER A 53 -6.63 -47.20 -10.18
N ARG A 54 -7.25 -48.31 -9.77
CA ARG A 54 -8.17 -49.20 -10.51
C ARG A 54 -7.55 -50.47 -11.12
N GLN A 55 -7.28 -51.40 -10.20
CA GLN A 55 -7.78 -52.77 -10.38
C GLN A 55 -9.33 -52.74 -10.43
N SER A 56 -9.94 -52.98 -11.59
CA SER A 56 -11.23 -53.70 -11.75
C SER A 56 -11.71 -53.63 -13.21
N SER A 57 -12.05 -54.80 -13.76
CA SER A 57 -12.91 -55.08 -14.92
C SER A 57 -12.50 -54.67 -16.35
N VAL A 58 -11.75 -55.56 -17.02
CA VAL A 58 -12.14 -56.42 -18.16
C VAL A 58 -13.07 -55.90 -19.29
N ALA A 59 -12.47 -55.86 -20.50
CA ALA A 59 -12.92 -56.25 -21.87
C ALA A 59 -13.86 -55.38 -22.75
N ARG A 60 -13.30 -54.86 -23.86
CA ARG A 60 -13.53 -55.23 -25.30
C ARG A 60 -12.90 -54.14 -26.23
N SER A 61 -11.87 -54.45 -27.03
CA SER A 61 -11.88 -54.70 -28.51
C SER A 61 -12.53 -53.56 -29.34
N GLU A 62 -11.96 -52.93 -30.37
CA GLU A 62 -11.21 -53.36 -31.56
C GLU A 62 -10.48 -52.12 -32.18
N ALA A 63 -9.23 -52.24 -32.67
CA ALA A 63 -8.79 -52.32 -34.08
C ALA A 63 -8.94 -51.05 -34.97
N GLY A 64 -7.83 -50.63 -35.60
CA GLY A 64 -7.83 -50.28 -37.03
C GLY A 64 -7.28 -48.93 -37.51
N SER A 65 -6.06 -48.98 -38.06
CA SER A 65 -5.63 -48.35 -39.34
C SER A 65 -5.21 -46.87 -39.46
N SER A 66 -3.89 -46.68 -39.49
CA SER A 66 -3.06 -46.04 -40.54
C SER A 66 -3.68 -45.18 -41.66
N SER A 67 -3.17 -43.96 -41.85
CA SER A 67 -2.39 -43.45 -43.02
C SER A 67 -2.19 -41.93 -42.87
N GLN A 68 -0.96 -41.38 -42.71
CA GLN A 68 0.07 -41.04 -43.69
C GLN A 68 -0.26 -39.88 -44.68
N VAL A 69 0.69 -38.93 -44.75
CA VAL A 69 1.15 -38.13 -45.94
C VAL A 69 0.73 -36.64 -46.11
N VAL A 70 1.72 -35.76 -45.79
CA VAL A 70 2.39 -34.71 -46.61
C VAL A 70 1.72 -33.34 -46.90
N ALA A 71 2.57 -32.31 -46.69
CA ALA A 71 2.68 -31.00 -47.37
C ALA A 71 1.54 -29.98 -47.18
N SER A 72 1.71 -28.66 -47.36
CA SER A 72 2.82 -27.70 -47.38
C SER A 72 2.17 -26.35 -47.78
N SER A 73 2.75 -25.24 -47.35
CA SER A 73 2.84 -23.98 -48.11
C SER A 73 1.75 -22.89 -48.06
N SER A 74 2.30 -21.68 -48.22
CA SER A 74 1.74 -20.34 -48.52
C SER A 74 1.25 -19.51 -47.32
N GLU A 75 1.83 -18.33 -47.00
CA GLU A 75 1.90 -17.07 -47.78
C GLU A 75 0.49 -16.60 -48.21
N ALA A 76 0.05 -15.34 -48.12
CA ALA A 76 0.55 -14.07 -47.62
C ALA A 76 -0.63 -13.06 -47.66
N LEU A 77 -0.40 -11.85 -47.15
CA LEU A 77 -1.13 -10.58 -47.41
C LEU A 77 -2.51 -10.41 -46.74
N SER A 78 -2.74 -9.43 -45.86
CA SER A 78 -2.61 -7.96 -45.92
C SER A 78 -3.79 -7.26 -46.58
N THR A 79 -4.27 -6.18 -45.92
CA THR A 79 -5.24 -5.14 -46.36
C THR A 79 -6.70 -5.60 -46.47
N SER A 80 -7.76 -4.84 -46.16
CA SER A 80 -7.97 -3.44 -45.76
C SER A 80 -9.49 -3.20 -45.53
N PHE A 81 -9.82 -2.09 -44.86
CA PHE A 81 -11.10 -1.33 -44.88
C PHE A 81 -12.36 -1.98 -44.27
N ARG A 82 -13.03 -1.43 -43.23
CA ARG A 82 -13.65 -0.10 -42.98
C ARG A 82 -15.04 0.06 -43.62
N ARG A 83 -16.05 0.01 -42.73
CA ARG A 83 -17.42 0.57 -42.77
C ARG A 83 -18.36 0.11 -43.89
N LEU A 84 -19.57 -0.32 -43.51
CA LEU A 84 -20.82 0.42 -43.74
C LEU A 84 -21.94 -0.12 -42.83
N SER A 85 -22.73 0.82 -42.32
CA SER A 85 -23.96 0.60 -41.58
C SER A 85 -25.17 0.53 -42.54
N THR A 86 -26.32 0.18 -41.95
CA THR A 86 -27.73 0.47 -42.28
C THR A 86 -28.54 -0.51 -43.14
N SER A 87 -29.47 -1.16 -42.42
CA SER A 87 -30.91 -1.33 -42.66
C SER A 87 -31.43 -2.17 -43.83
N SER A 88 -32.21 -3.21 -43.49
CA SER A 88 -33.50 -3.49 -44.13
C SER A 88 -34.39 -4.30 -43.19
N GLN A 89 -35.62 -3.84 -42.98
CA GLN A 89 -36.74 -4.60 -42.43
C GLN A 89 -37.17 -5.70 -43.40
N ALA A 90 -37.71 -6.82 -42.90
CA ALA A 90 -39.03 -7.36 -43.28
C ALA A 90 -39.35 -8.70 -42.57
N ALA A 91 -40.50 -8.71 -41.90
CA ALA A 91 -41.51 -9.77 -41.77
C ALA A 91 -41.10 -11.22 -41.36
N GLY A 92 -41.49 -11.57 -40.12
CA GLY A 92 -42.56 -12.54 -39.86
C GLY A 92 -42.20 -14.04 -39.87
N LEU A 93 -42.24 -14.67 -38.69
CA LEU A 93 -43.04 -15.86 -38.37
C LEU A 93 -42.84 -16.23 -36.89
N GLY A 94 -43.94 -16.57 -36.24
CA GLY A 94 -44.05 -16.67 -34.78
C GLY A 94 -43.32 -17.85 -34.15
N SER A 95 -42.92 -17.67 -32.90
CA SER A 95 -42.71 -18.76 -31.96
C SER A 95 -42.99 -18.26 -30.55
N THR A 96 -43.92 -18.92 -29.88
CA THR A 96 -44.32 -18.71 -28.49
C THR A 96 -43.19 -19.12 -27.55
N ALA A 97 -42.52 -18.14 -26.93
CA ALA A 97 -41.57 -18.37 -25.85
C ALA A 97 -42.17 -17.89 -24.52
N SER A 98 -42.27 -18.82 -23.58
CA SER A 98 -42.69 -18.62 -22.21
C SER A 98 -41.83 -17.57 -21.50
N THR A 99 -42.45 -16.51 -21.01
CA THR A 99 -41.82 -15.48 -20.20
C THR A 99 -41.61 -16.04 -18.79
N ILE A 100 -40.38 -16.46 -18.48
CA ILE A 100 -39.94 -16.64 -17.10
C ILE A 100 -39.75 -15.22 -16.53
N PRO A 101 -40.38 -14.85 -15.40
CA PRO A 101 -40.09 -13.58 -14.76
C PRO A 101 -38.70 -13.68 -14.15
N THR A 102 -37.70 -13.12 -14.82
CA THR A 102 -36.45 -12.74 -14.16
C THR A 102 -36.80 -11.58 -13.23
N SER A 103 -37.10 -11.88 -11.97
CA SER A 103 -37.07 -10.87 -10.93
C SER A 103 -35.63 -10.34 -10.88
N SER A 104 -35.44 -9.11 -11.35
CA SER A 104 -34.24 -8.36 -11.05
C SER A 104 -34.22 -8.21 -9.53
N VAL A 105 -33.39 -9.00 -8.86
CA VAL A 105 -33.06 -8.77 -7.46
C VAL A 105 -32.47 -7.37 -7.40
N GLU A 106 -33.27 -6.40 -6.97
CA GLU A 106 -32.79 -5.06 -6.63
C GLU A 106 -31.71 -5.24 -5.58
N ARG A 107 -30.46 -5.11 -6.03
CA ARG A 107 -29.27 -5.11 -5.18
C ARG A 107 -29.33 -3.81 -4.38
N ASN A 108 -30.05 -3.86 -3.26
CA ASN A 108 -30.21 -2.72 -2.36
C ASN A 108 -28.85 -2.34 -1.79
N ILE A 109 -28.26 -1.29 -2.37
CA ILE A 109 -27.10 -0.59 -1.86
C ILE A 109 -27.63 0.62 -1.10
N SER A 110 -27.26 0.78 0.17
CA SER A 110 -27.67 1.92 0.99
C SER A 110 -26.47 2.77 1.39
N VAL A 111 -26.62 4.09 1.44
CA VAL A 111 -25.59 5.00 1.97
C VAL A 111 -26.20 5.81 3.10
N THR A 112 -25.58 5.82 4.26
CA THR A 112 -25.98 6.62 5.41
C THR A 112 -24.80 7.43 5.94
N SER A 113 -25.08 8.61 6.49
CA SER A 113 -24.10 9.46 7.17
C SER A 113 -24.61 9.87 8.55
N GLU A 114 -23.74 9.83 9.55
CA GLU A 114 -24.04 10.14 10.94
C GLU A 114 -22.96 11.10 11.46
N THR A 115 -23.35 12.24 12.03
CA THR A 115 -22.37 13.19 12.60
C THR A 115 -22.18 12.89 14.08
N ILE A 116 -20.95 12.54 14.48
CA ILE A 116 -20.56 12.23 15.86
C ILE A 116 -19.49 13.24 16.29
N GLY A 117 -19.87 14.25 17.06
CA GLY A 117 -18.98 15.35 17.46
C GLY A 117 -18.52 16.19 16.26
N ARG A 118 -17.20 16.27 16.01
CA ARG A 118 -16.60 16.92 14.83
C ARG A 118 -16.39 15.97 13.64
N THR A 119 -16.83 14.73 13.74
CA THR A 119 -16.55 13.65 12.78
C THR A 119 -17.83 13.22 12.06
N ILE A 120 -17.77 13.03 10.74
CA ILE A 120 -18.91 12.55 9.93
C ILE A 120 -18.70 11.07 9.59
N LYS A 121 -19.39 10.17 10.27
CA LYS A 121 -19.36 8.74 9.99
C LYS A 121 -20.18 8.45 8.73
N TRP A 122 -19.55 7.91 7.69
CA TRP A 122 -20.26 7.38 6.52
C TRP A 122 -20.39 5.86 6.64
N SER A 123 -21.50 5.29 6.17
CA SER A 123 -21.75 3.86 6.13
C SER A 123 -22.36 3.49 4.78
N LEU A 124 -21.79 2.49 4.11
CA LEU A 124 -22.29 1.94 2.86
C LEU A 124 -22.74 0.50 3.12
N GLY A 125 -24.04 0.24 2.94
CA GLY A 125 -24.60 -1.09 2.92
C GLY A 125 -24.46 -1.68 1.52
N LEU A 126 -23.73 -2.79 1.40
CA LEU A 126 -23.57 -3.55 0.15
C LEU A 126 -24.24 -4.93 0.30
N PRO A 127 -24.83 -5.49 -0.78
CA PRO A 127 -25.43 -6.83 -0.77
C PRO A 127 -24.38 -7.96 -0.84
N PHE A 128 -23.11 -7.62 -0.69
CA PHE A 128 -21.98 -8.53 -0.68
C PHE A 128 -20.85 -7.90 0.12
N ARG A 129 -20.06 -8.73 0.79
CA ARG A 129 -18.83 -8.30 1.47
C ARG A 129 -17.81 -7.88 0.41
N ILE A 130 -17.21 -6.71 0.57
CA ILE A 130 -15.99 -6.35 -0.15
C ILE A 130 -14.94 -6.02 0.91
N ASP A 131 -13.84 -6.77 0.93
CA ASP A 131 -12.74 -6.50 1.84
C ASP A 131 -11.80 -5.44 1.22
N LEU A 132 -12.33 -4.22 1.05
CA LEU A 132 -11.53 -3.06 0.72
C LEU A 132 -10.96 -2.48 2.02
N GLY A 133 -9.65 -2.21 2.07
CA GLY A 133 -9.07 -1.42 3.15
C GLY A 133 -9.78 -0.05 3.25
N PRO A 134 -9.75 0.63 4.43
CA PRO A 134 -10.54 1.84 4.68
C PRO A 134 -10.43 2.93 3.60
N ALA A 135 -9.23 3.09 3.01
CA ALA A 135 -8.95 4.01 1.91
C ALA A 135 -9.81 3.77 0.66
N TYR A 136 -9.93 2.50 0.27
CA TYR A 136 -10.58 2.11 -0.97
C TYR A 136 -12.06 1.96 -0.77
N SER A 137 -12.50 1.64 0.44
CA SER A 137 -13.90 1.70 0.82
C SER A 137 -14.45 3.12 0.69
N GLY A 138 -13.78 4.11 1.30
CA GLY A 138 -14.17 5.51 1.19
C GLY A 138 -14.15 6.02 -0.24
N ALA A 139 -13.09 5.71 -0.98
CA ALA A 139 -13.00 6.14 -2.36
C ALA A 139 -13.96 5.41 -3.32
N PHE A 140 -14.25 4.12 -3.07
CA PHE A 140 -15.28 3.39 -3.78
C PHE A 140 -16.66 4.00 -3.53
N ILE A 141 -16.97 4.37 -2.28
CA ILE A 141 -18.19 5.10 -1.93
C ILE A 141 -18.29 6.41 -2.71
N ALA A 142 -17.25 7.24 -2.65
CA ALA A 142 -17.19 8.53 -3.35
C ALA A 142 -17.34 8.37 -4.89
N ALA A 143 -16.63 7.40 -5.47
CA ALA A 143 -16.68 7.13 -6.90
C ALA A 143 -18.02 6.52 -7.35
N PHE A 144 -18.64 5.69 -6.51
CA PHE A 144 -19.97 5.15 -6.74
C PHE A 144 -21.02 6.25 -6.71
N GLN A 145 -21.01 7.12 -5.69
CA GLN A 145 -21.91 8.28 -5.62
C GLN A 145 -21.80 9.15 -6.87
N TYR A 146 -20.58 9.44 -7.34
CA TYR A 146 -20.38 10.21 -8.56
C TYR A 146 -21.02 9.56 -9.80
N ARG A 147 -20.88 8.23 -9.98
CA ARG A 147 -21.48 7.55 -11.14
C ARG A 147 -23.00 7.41 -11.03
N SER A 148 -23.52 7.43 -9.80
CA SER A 148 -24.94 7.37 -9.51
C SER A 148 -25.61 8.74 -9.59
N LEU A 149 -24.85 9.84 -9.55
CA LEU A 149 -25.37 11.17 -9.85
C LEU A 149 -25.72 11.24 -11.35
N PRO A 150 -26.94 11.67 -11.72
CA PRO A 150 -27.26 11.92 -13.11
C PRO A 150 -26.25 12.93 -13.67
N ALA A 151 -25.71 12.64 -14.85
CA ALA A 151 -24.79 13.55 -15.52
C ALA A 151 -25.43 14.94 -15.55
N PRO A 152 -24.74 16.01 -15.12
CA PRO A 152 -25.33 17.33 -15.08
C PRO A 152 -25.79 17.69 -16.49
N THR A 153 -27.11 17.77 -16.66
CA THR A 153 -27.70 18.42 -17.82
C THR A 153 -27.21 19.85 -17.79
N LEU A 154 -26.37 20.21 -18.77
CA LEU A 154 -25.97 21.60 -19.01
C LEU A 154 -27.22 22.41 -19.36
N THR A 155 -27.93 22.88 -18.34
CA THR A 155 -28.90 23.97 -18.47
C THR A 155 -28.11 25.25 -18.49
N VAL A 156 -27.93 25.77 -19.70
CA VAL A 156 -27.54 27.17 -19.91
C VAL A 156 -28.72 28.01 -19.47
N GLU A 157 -28.68 28.56 -18.25
CA GLU A 157 -29.58 29.65 -17.87
C GLU A 157 -28.81 30.77 -17.20
N SER A 158 -29.14 31.95 -17.72
CA SER A 158 -28.57 33.27 -17.55
C SER A 158 -29.01 33.95 -16.25
N ASP A 159 -28.15 34.87 -15.81
CA ASP A 159 -28.24 35.76 -14.64
C ASP A 159 -29.63 36.21 -14.17
N SER A 160 -29.83 36.27 -12.85
CA SER A 160 -30.36 37.47 -12.17
C SER A 160 -30.20 37.43 -10.63
N ILE A 161 -29.31 38.30 -10.17
CA ILE A 161 -29.28 39.24 -9.03
C ILE A 161 -30.43 39.23 -7.98
N GLU A 162 -29.99 39.37 -6.71
CA GLU A 162 -30.66 39.85 -5.46
C GLU A 162 -31.73 38.95 -4.80
N THR A 163 -31.78 38.76 -3.48
CA THR A 163 -31.70 39.76 -2.39
C THR A 163 -31.48 39.09 -1.03
N GLU A 164 -30.82 39.79 -0.12
CA GLU A 164 -30.70 39.48 1.32
C GLU A 164 -32.06 39.45 2.04
N SER A 165 -32.23 38.58 3.04
CA SER A 165 -33.02 38.93 4.22
C SER A 165 -32.66 38.11 5.47
N LEU A 166 -32.74 38.83 6.58
CA LEU A 166 -32.32 38.56 7.96
C LEU A 166 -33.34 37.75 8.77
N MET A 167 -32.91 37.40 10.00
CA MET A 167 -33.68 37.07 11.22
C MET A 167 -33.98 35.57 11.44
N THR A 168 -33.89 34.97 12.63
CA THR A 168 -33.80 35.49 14.02
C THR A 168 -33.41 34.35 14.96
N LEU A 169 -32.64 34.66 16.00
CA LEU A 169 -32.43 33.83 17.19
C LEU A 169 -33.66 33.91 18.11
N SER A 170 -34.13 32.77 18.62
CA SER A 170 -35.00 32.71 19.80
C SER A 170 -34.60 31.54 20.68
N THR A 171 -34.08 31.89 21.85
CA THR A 171 -33.90 31.08 23.06
C THR A 171 -35.23 30.99 23.82
N GLU A 172 -35.60 29.80 24.33
CA GLU A 172 -35.78 29.52 25.77
C GLU A 172 -36.46 28.15 26.03
N PRO A 173 -36.35 27.60 27.27
CA PRO A 173 -36.29 26.17 27.54
C PRO A 173 -37.57 25.61 28.17
N GLN A 174 -37.76 24.28 28.10
CA GLN A 174 -38.65 23.57 29.02
C GLN A 174 -38.06 22.22 29.44
N ASP A 175 -37.78 22.12 30.74
CA ASP A 175 -37.68 20.89 31.50
C ASP A 175 -39.03 20.18 31.53
N THR A 176 -39.07 18.87 31.31
CA THR A 176 -40.07 18.00 31.93
C THR A 176 -39.51 16.60 32.13
N ILE A 177 -39.37 16.25 33.40
CA ILE A 177 -39.10 14.90 33.91
C ILE A 177 -40.39 14.08 33.77
N THR A 178 -40.29 12.87 33.19
CA THR A 178 -41.31 11.83 33.41
C THR A 178 -40.71 10.44 33.43
N ASP A 179 -41.19 9.66 34.39
CA ASP A 179 -40.79 8.32 34.79
C ASP A 179 -40.82 7.26 33.68
N ILE A 180 -39.82 6.37 33.71
CA ILE A 180 -39.74 5.18 32.86
C ILE A 180 -40.21 3.96 33.68
N ALA A 181 -41.33 3.37 33.27
CA ALA A 181 -41.71 2.01 33.64
C ALA A 181 -41.06 1.00 32.65
N PRO A 182 -40.62 -0.19 33.08
CA PRO A 182 -39.96 -1.14 32.20
C PRO A 182 -41.02 -1.87 31.35
N THR A 183 -40.97 -1.64 30.04
CA THR A 183 -41.75 -2.42 29.07
C THR A 183 -40.98 -3.68 28.70
N GLU A 184 -41.63 -4.80 28.93
CA GLU A 184 -41.25 -6.17 28.62
C GLU A 184 -41.02 -6.32 27.10
N GLN A 185 -39.77 -6.54 26.68
CA GLN A 185 -39.41 -6.76 25.28
C GLN A 185 -39.63 -8.24 24.91
N GLN A 186 -40.62 -8.48 24.05
CA GLN A 186 -40.75 -9.69 23.26
C GLN A 186 -39.60 -9.79 22.24
N PRO A 187 -38.98 -10.97 22.07
CA PRO A 187 -37.97 -11.16 21.03
C PRO A 187 -38.66 -11.26 19.67
N THR A 188 -38.51 -10.22 18.84
CA THR A 188 -38.78 -10.32 17.41
C THR A 188 -37.60 -11.00 16.74
N ASP A 189 -37.83 -12.24 16.27
CA ASP A 189 -37.01 -12.94 15.28
C ASP A 189 -37.01 -12.15 13.96
N GLU A 190 -36.24 -11.06 13.90
CA GLU A 190 -35.77 -10.54 12.63
C GLU A 190 -34.44 -11.23 12.33
N ALA A 191 -34.50 -12.20 11.42
CA ALA A 191 -33.33 -12.66 10.69
C ALA A 191 -32.76 -11.44 9.96
N SER A 192 -31.86 -10.73 10.64
CA SER A 192 -31.18 -9.56 10.13
C SER A 192 -30.49 -9.95 8.84
N ASN A 193 -30.94 -9.39 7.72
CA ASN A 193 -30.09 -9.19 6.55
C ASN A 193 -28.91 -8.35 7.05
N GLU A 194 -27.84 -9.04 7.46
CA GLU A 194 -26.66 -8.48 8.09
C GLU A 194 -25.87 -7.73 7.01
N LEU A 195 -26.37 -6.56 6.61
CA LEU A 195 -25.65 -5.65 5.75
C LEU A 195 -24.35 -5.28 6.46
N THR A 196 -23.23 -5.70 5.89
CA THR A 196 -21.89 -5.43 6.42
C THR A 196 -21.66 -3.92 6.45
N ARG A 197 -21.54 -3.35 7.66
CA ARG A 197 -21.26 -1.92 7.87
C ARG A 197 -19.76 -1.68 7.76
N VAL A 198 -19.33 -0.85 6.80
CA VAL A 198 -17.93 -0.42 6.68
C VAL A 198 -17.72 0.88 7.45
N GLU A 199 -16.78 0.88 8.41
CA GLU A 199 -16.42 2.05 9.21
C GLU A 199 -15.07 2.63 8.77
N ILE A 200 -14.97 3.96 8.65
CA ILE A 200 -13.76 4.68 8.26
C ILE A 200 -13.30 5.52 9.47
N CYS A 201 -12.17 5.15 10.09
CA CYS A 201 -11.58 5.89 11.20
C CYS A 201 -10.72 7.07 10.73
N TYR A 202 -10.77 8.18 11.48
CA TYR A 202 -10.49 9.53 11.01
C TYR A 202 -9.03 10.03 11.09
N HIS A 203 -8.04 9.15 11.12
CA HIS A 203 -6.69 9.53 11.60
C HIS A 203 -5.56 9.10 10.67
N THR A 204 -5.86 8.81 9.40
CA THR A 204 -4.86 8.36 8.44
C THR A 204 -5.00 9.13 7.14
N TRP A 205 -3.90 9.20 6.38
CA TRP A 205 -3.86 9.76 5.03
C TRP A 205 -4.98 9.23 4.12
N THR A 206 -5.41 8.00 4.37
CA THR A 206 -6.47 7.34 3.60
C THR A 206 -7.83 8.04 3.73
N THR A 207 -8.10 8.61 4.90
CA THR A 207 -9.32 9.36 5.18
C THR A 207 -9.26 10.70 4.47
N SER A 208 -8.17 11.46 4.63
CA SER A 208 -8.00 12.79 4.02
C SER A 208 -8.02 12.70 2.49
N VAL A 209 -7.39 11.67 1.90
CA VAL A 209 -7.44 11.43 0.46
C VAL A 209 -8.83 11.05 -0.03
N SER A 210 -9.63 10.34 0.78
CA SER A 210 -11.02 10.03 0.41
C SER A 210 -11.89 11.29 0.39
N PHE A 211 -11.69 12.20 1.36
CA PHE A 211 -12.36 13.51 1.36
C PHE A 211 -11.92 14.36 0.19
N GLU A 212 -10.62 14.43 -0.08
CA GLU A 212 -10.09 15.19 -1.20
C GLU A 212 -10.61 14.69 -2.54
N ALA A 213 -10.83 13.38 -2.69
CA ALA A 213 -11.43 12.79 -3.89
C ALA A 213 -12.90 13.21 -4.12
N MET A 214 -13.59 13.71 -3.08
CA MET A 214 -14.94 14.26 -3.19
C MET A 214 -14.95 15.76 -3.52
N SER A 215 -13.81 16.45 -3.42
CA SER A 215 -13.68 17.86 -3.75
C SER A 215 -13.86 18.11 -5.26
N PRO A 216 -14.47 19.24 -5.67
CA PRO A 216 -14.50 19.65 -7.07
C PRO A 216 -13.08 19.80 -7.64
N GLY A 217 -12.83 19.33 -8.87
CA GLY A 217 -11.49 19.38 -9.48
C GLY A 217 -10.56 18.19 -9.13
N SER A 218 -11.01 17.27 -8.29
CA SER A 218 -10.27 16.07 -7.90
C SER A 218 -10.59 14.84 -8.75
N GLU A 219 -11.03 15.01 -10.01
CA GLU A 219 -11.47 13.90 -10.87
C GLU A 219 -10.35 12.88 -11.10
N MET A 220 -9.12 13.37 -11.22
CA MET A 220 -7.93 12.55 -11.39
C MET A 220 -7.68 11.63 -10.18
N LEU A 221 -7.76 12.17 -8.97
CA LEU A 221 -7.59 11.40 -7.73
C LEU A 221 -8.69 10.35 -7.61
N ARG A 222 -9.93 10.75 -7.86
CA ARG A 222 -11.09 9.86 -7.85
C ARG A 222 -10.96 8.72 -8.87
N GLU A 223 -10.45 8.99 -10.07
CA GLU A 223 -10.15 7.95 -11.06
C GLU A 223 -9.06 7.00 -10.59
N ALA A 224 -7.98 7.51 -9.99
CA ALA A 224 -6.90 6.68 -9.46
C ALA A 224 -7.41 5.70 -8.39
N LEU A 225 -8.20 6.21 -7.44
CA LEU A 225 -8.77 5.38 -6.37
C LEU A 225 -9.84 4.41 -6.89
N LEU A 226 -10.70 4.84 -7.81
CA LEU A 226 -11.70 3.97 -8.43
C LEU A 226 -11.05 2.82 -9.20
N SER A 227 -9.99 3.12 -9.96
CA SER A 227 -9.21 2.10 -10.66
C SER A 227 -8.63 1.08 -9.67
N ALA A 228 -8.05 1.54 -8.56
CA ALA A 228 -7.50 0.67 -7.52
C ALA A 228 -8.57 -0.26 -6.94
N ALA A 229 -9.72 0.31 -6.55
CA ALA A 229 -10.83 -0.45 -5.99
C ALA A 229 -11.39 -1.49 -6.99
N LEU A 230 -11.62 -1.09 -8.25
CA LEU A 230 -12.10 -2.01 -9.29
C LEU A 230 -11.11 -3.14 -9.58
N ASN A 231 -9.80 -2.84 -9.57
CA ASN A 231 -8.79 -3.87 -9.73
C ASN A 231 -8.83 -4.89 -8.57
N LEU A 232 -8.92 -4.43 -7.32
CA LEU A 232 -9.03 -5.31 -6.16
C LEU A 232 -10.27 -6.21 -6.23
N ILE A 233 -11.44 -5.61 -6.51
CA ILE A 233 -12.70 -6.35 -6.67
C ILE A 233 -12.60 -7.34 -7.84
N SER A 234 -11.94 -6.95 -8.94
CA SER A 234 -11.78 -7.82 -10.11
C SER A 234 -10.93 -9.06 -9.81
N ILE A 235 -9.92 -8.93 -8.93
CA ILE A 235 -9.09 -10.05 -8.48
C ILE A 235 -9.93 -10.98 -7.62
N GLU A 236 -10.66 -10.44 -6.63
CA GLU A 236 -11.51 -11.21 -5.73
C GLU A 236 -12.59 -11.99 -6.48
N ARG A 237 -13.19 -11.36 -7.50
CA ARG A 237 -14.26 -11.96 -8.31
C ARG A 237 -13.79 -12.73 -9.53
N ASN A 238 -12.48 -12.71 -9.81
CA ASN A 238 -11.91 -13.22 -11.06
C ASN A 238 -12.62 -12.64 -12.32
N ASP A 239 -12.99 -11.35 -12.28
CA ASP A 239 -13.72 -10.66 -13.34
C ASP A 239 -12.76 -9.90 -14.28
N ARG A 240 -12.44 -10.50 -15.42
CA ARG A 240 -11.54 -9.91 -16.42
C ARG A 240 -12.09 -8.63 -17.05
N ALA A 241 -13.41 -8.49 -17.19
CA ALA A 241 -14.00 -7.29 -17.79
C ALA A 241 -13.85 -6.10 -16.85
N MET A 242 -14.07 -6.31 -15.55
CA MET A 242 -13.83 -5.30 -14.52
C MET A 242 -12.35 -4.93 -14.43
N ALA A 243 -11.44 -5.92 -14.51
CA ALA A 243 -9.99 -5.66 -14.54
C ALA A 243 -9.59 -4.78 -15.74
N MET A 244 -10.12 -5.06 -16.94
CA MET A 244 -9.87 -4.23 -18.11
C MET A 244 -10.39 -2.80 -17.94
N GLN A 245 -11.58 -2.63 -17.35
CA GLN A 245 -12.12 -1.30 -17.05
C GLN A 245 -11.24 -0.55 -16.05
N ALA A 246 -10.79 -1.22 -14.99
CA ALA A 246 -9.90 -0.66 -14.00
C ALA A 246 -8.59 -0.15 -14.61
N VAL A 247 -7.98 -0.91 -15.52
CA VAL A 247 -6.77 -0.50 -16.27
C VAL A 247 -7.03 0.74 -17.14
N GLN A 248 -8.18 0.82 -17.82
CA GLN A 248 -8.53 1.99 -18.64
C GLN A 248 -8.71 3.26 -17.80
N ILE A 249 -9.31 3.13 -16.62
CA ILE A 249 -9.46 4.23 -15.67
C ILE A 249 -8.09 4.64 -15.13
N GLN A 250 -7.22 3.68 -14.79
CA GLN A 250 -5.85 3.98 -14.35
C GLN A 250 -5.07 4.77 -15.41
N ALA A 251 -5.15 4.35 -16.66
CA ALA A 251 -4.49 5.03 -17.77
C ALA A 251 -5.04 6.45 -18.00
N THR A 252 -6.27 6.72 -17.59
CA THR A 252 -6.86 8.07 -17.64
C THR A 252 -6.35 8.92 -16.48
N ALA A 253 -6.34 8.38 -15.25
CA ALA A 253 -5.77 9.05 -14.09
C ALA A 253 -4.29 9.40 -14.32
N LEU A 254 -3.48 8.48 -14.87
CA LEU A 254 -2.07 8.73 -15.16
C LEU A 254 -1.85 9.79 -16.25
N ARG A 255 -2.75 9.89 -17.25
CA ARG A 255 -2.69 10.96 -18.24
C ARG A 255 -2.98 12.31 -17.60
N LYS A 256 -4.07 12.41 -16.83
CA LYS A 256 -4.41 13.63 -16.08
C LYS A 256 -3.31 14.03 -15.10
N LEU A 257 -2.66 13.06 -14.46
CA LEU A 257 -1.52 13.29 -13.56
C LEU A 257 -0.35 13.94 -14.31
N ARG A 258 -0.02 13.42 -15.49
CA ARG A 258 1.01 14.02 -16.35
C ARG A 258 0.64 15.44 -16.77
N ASP A 259 -0.58 15.64 -17.26
CA ASP A 259 -1.02 16.96 -17.74
C ASP A 259 -1.08 17.97 -16.56
N GLY A 260 -1.46 17.50 -15.36
CA GLY A 260 -1.44 18.30 -14.14
C GLY A 260 -0.04 18.65 -13.65
N PHE A 261 0.97 17.80 -13.87
CA PHE A 261 2.36 18.16 -13.58
C PHE A 261 2.85 19.31 -14.45
N ASP A 262 2.51 19.33 -15.75
CA ASP A 262 2.91 20.41 -16.65
C ASP A 262 2.37 21.76 -16.14
N ASP A 263 1.09 21.81 -15.75
CA ASP A 263 0.49 23.01 -15.18
C ASP A 263 1.08 23.40 -13.80
N TYR A 264 1.39 22.42 -12.95
CA TYR A 264 2.07 22.69 -11.67
C TYR A 264 3.45 23.31 -11.89
N LEU A 265 4.20 22.86 -12.90
CA LEU A 265 5.52 23.43 -13.19
C LEU A 265 5.45 24.89 -13.65
N GLU A 266 4.34 25.28 -14.30
CA GLU A 266 4.09 26.66 -14.74
C GLU A 266 3.65 27.56 -13.58
N ASN A 267 2.69 27.11 -12.77
CA ASN A 267 2.00 27.94 -11.78
C ASN A 267 2.54 27.79 -10.34
N LYS A 268 3.17 26.65 -10.04
CA LYS A 268 3.67 26.27 -8.70
C LYS A 268 2.64 26.34 -7.58
N ASP A 269 1.38 26.07 -7.88
CA ASP A 269 0.29 26.04 -6.91
C ASP A 269 0.47 24.91 -5.87
N PRO A 270 0.58 25.23 -4.56
CA PRO A 270 0.67 24.26 -3.48
C PRO A 270 -0.50 23.27 -3.42
N ALA A 271 -1.74 23.74 -3.61
CA ALA A 271 -2.92 22.89 -3.55
C ALA A 271 -2.88 21.83 -4.65
N LYS A 272 -2.46 22.24 -5.85
CA LYS A 272 -2.22 21.33 -6.96
C LYS A 272 -1.11 20.33 -6.69
N ALA A 273 -0.01 20.72 -6.02
CA ALA A 273 1.02 19.79 -5.59
C ALA A 273 0.47 18.72 -4.63
N THR A 274 -0.38 19.11 -3.68
CA THR A 274 -1.03 18.18 -2.75
C THR A 274 -1.93 17.20 -3.51
N LEU A 275 -2.77 17.67 -4.43
CA LEU A 275 -3.66 16.82 -5.23
C LEU A 275 -2.90 15.84 -6.16
N LEU A 276 -1.85 16.32 -6.83
CA LEU A 276 -0.97 15.50 -7.67
C LEU A 276 -0.26 14.42 -6.85
N SER A 277 0.24 14.79 -5.67
CA SER A 277 0.91 13.87 -4.74
C SER A 277 -0.05 12.80 -4.20
N ALA A 278 -1.26 13.21 -3.78
CA ALA A 278 -2.33 12.31 -3.35
C ALA A 278 -2.70 11.31 -4.45
N THR A 279 -2.84 11.79 -5.69
CA THR A 279 -3.14 10.93 -6.84
C THR A 279 -2.00 9.95 -7.12
N ALA A 280 -0.76 10.43 -7.14
CA ALA A 280 0.40 9.58 -7.39
C ALA A 280 0.56 8.49 -6.31
N LEU A 281 0.24 8.81 -5.05
CA LEU A 281 0.20 7.86 -3.94
C LEU A 281 -0.97 6.86 -4.07
N ALA A 282 -2.15 7.29 -4.50
CA ALA A 282 -3.26 6.39 -4.81
C ALA A 282 -2.88 5.40 -5.94
N CYS A 283 -2.24 5.89 -7.00
CA CYS A 283 -1.70 5.04 -8.07
C CYS A 283 -0.62 4.08 -7.56
N SER A 284 0.25 4.54 -6.66
CA SER A 284 1.30 3.69 -6.10
C SER A 284 0.71 2.49 -5.35
N MET A 285 -0.33 2.72 -4.55
CA MET A 285 -0.95 1.65 -3.79
C MET A 285 -1.60 0.59 -4.69
N SER A 286 -2.07 0.95 -5.90
CA SER A 286 -2.44 -0.04 -6.93
C SER A 286 -1.24 -0.88 -7.38
N GLU A 287 -0.07 -0.28 -7.61
CA GLU A 287 1.14 -1.04 -7.94
C GLU A 287 1.49 -2.05 -6.83
N LEU A 288 1.32 -1.67 -5.58
CA LEU A 288 1.59 -2.54 -4.44
C LEU A 288 0.56 -3.66 -4.31
N LEU A 289 -0.74 -3.33 -4.27
CA LEU A 289 -1.78 -4.30 -3.91
C LEU A 289 -2.26 -5.13 -5.10
N VAL A 290 -2.28 -4.55 -6.31
CA VAL A 290 -2.77 -5.19 -7.53
C VAL A 290 -1.61 -5.84 -8.26
N ASN A 291 -0.57 -5.06 -8.57
CA ASN A 291 0.57 -5.55 -9.36
C ASN A 291 1.62 -6.28 -8.50
N LYS A 292 1.48 -6.26 -7.17
CA LYS A 292 2.44 -6.87 -6.22
C LYS A 292 3.87 -6.38 -6.47
N SER A 293 4.02 -5.10 -6.84
CA SER A 293 5.25 -4.51 -7.34
C SER A 293 5.82 -3.48 -6.36
N TRP A 294 6.78 -3.91 -5.54
CA TRP A 294 7.52 -3.00 -4.66
C TRP A 294 8.31 -1.94 -5.43
N ASP A 295 8.91 -2.32 -6.56
CA ASP A 295 9.67 -1.39 -7.40
C ASP A 295 8.76 -0.32 -8.01
N GLY A 296 7.59 -0.72 -8.51
CA GLY A 296 6.58 0.21 -9.02
C GLY A 296 6.10 1.17 -7.94
N PHE A 297 5.74 0.64 -6.78
CA PHE A 297 5.35 1.42 -5.61
C PHE A 297 6.44 2.42 -5.18
N SER A 298 7.68 1.95 -5.05
CA SER A 298 8.86 2.76 -4.68
C SER A 298 9.15 3.87 -5.70
N LEU A 299 8.97 3.62 -6.99
CA LEU A 299 9.13 4.65 -8.03
C LEU A 299 8.09 5.77 -7.90
N HIS A 300 6.82 5.42 -7.65
CA HIS A 300 5.78 6.41 -7.40
C HIS A 300 6.06 7.21 -6.13
N LEU A 301 6.43 6.55 -5.03
CA LEU A 301 6.77 7.23 -3.78
C LEU A 301 7.94 8.21 -3.91
N LYS A 302 8.94 7.89 -4.74
CA LYS A 302 10.02 8.84 -5.07
C LYS A 302 9.49 10.07 -5.81
N GLY A 303 8.53 9.88 -6.72
CA GLY A 303 7.86 10.98 -7.42
C GLY A 303 7.06 11.87 -6.46
N VAL A 304 6.27 11.27 -5.58
CA VAL A 304 5.52 11.97 -4.51
C VAL A 304 6.48 12.78 -3.63
N GLY A 305 7.57 12.16 -3.17
CA GLY A 305 8.59 12.83 -2.37
C GLY A 305 9.22 14.02 -3.07
N ALA A 306 9.57 13.87 -4.35
CA ALA A 306 10.16 14.96 -5.13
C ALA A 306 9.19 16.14 -5.30
N LEU A 307 7.88 15.86 -5.42
CA LEU A 307 6.86 16.91 -5.52
C LEU A 307 6.67 17.65 -4.20
N ILE A 308 6.56 16.91 -3.08
CA ILE A 308 6.49 17.50 -1.74
C ILE A 308 7.75 18.33 -1.46
N GLU A 309 8.93 17.79 -1.72
CA GLU A 309 10.20 18.49 -1.50
C GLU A 309 10.31 19.76 -2.36
N HIS A 310 9.84 19.71 -3.60
CA HIS A 310 9.84 20.87 -4.50
C HIS A 310 8.84 21.95 -4.07
N ALA A 311 7.66 21.57 -3.57
CA ALA A 311 6.67 22.50 -3.04
C ALA A 311 7.16 23.19 -1.75
N GLY A 312 7.98 22.49 -0.96
CA GLY A 312 8.62 23.02 0.24
C GLY A 312 7.71 22.98 1.48
N PRO A 313 8.26 23.27 2.68
CA PRO A 313 7.49 23.27 3.93
C PRO A 313 6.33 24.27 3.95
N ASP A 314 6.50 25.41 3.27
CA ASP A 314 5.49 26.48 3.21
C ASP A 314 4.20 26.03 2.48
N ALA A 315 4.29 25.00 1.64
CA ALA A 315 3.14 24.39 0.97
C ALA A 315 2.28 23.51 1.90
N LEU A 316 2.66 23.37 3.17
CA LEU A 316 1.91 22.65 4.20
C LEU A 316 1.08 23.61 5.08
N ASP A 317 0.52 24.65 4.47
CA ASP A 317 -0.22 25.70 5.16
C ASP A 317 -1.64 25.25 5.58
N ASP A 318 -2.26 24.36 4.82
CA ASP A 318 -3.58 23.78 5.13
C ASP A 318 -3.52 22.36 5.76
N GLN A 319 -4.64 21.92 6.32
CA GLN A 319 -4.73 20.63 7.03
C GLN A 319 -4.62 19.41 6.10
N ILE A 320 -5.12 19.48 4.87
CA ILE A 320 -5.11 18.38 3.89
C ILE A 320 -3.68 18.12 3.43
N ALA A 321 -2.93 19.19 3.14
CA ALA A 321 -1.52 19.12 2.79
C ALA A 321 -0.69 18.48 3.93
N ARG A 322 -0.96 18.85 5.19
CA ARG A 322 -0.29 18.27 6.37
C ARG A 322 -0.62 16.79 6.56
N ASP A 323 -1.89 16.41 6.45
CA ASP A 323 -2.32 15.01 6.53
C ASP A 323 -1.66 14.17 5.45
N HIS A 324 -1.60 14.72 4.23
CA HIS A 324 -0.95 14.06 3.10
C HIS A 324 0.55 13.87 3.34
N PHE A 325 1.24 14.92 3.81
CA PHE A 325 2.65 14.87 4.18
C PHE A 325 2.93 13.80 5.24
N TYR A 326 2.14 13.77 6.32
CA TYR A 326 2.28 12.77 7.37
C TYR A 326 2.02 11.35 6.88
N GLY A 327 1.02 11.17 6.01
CA GLY A 327 0.78 9.93 5.28
C GLY A 327 1.99 9.47 4.48
N TYR A 328 2.53 10.38 3.67
CA TYR A 328 3.72 10.12 2.87
C TYR A 328 4.90 9.72 3.74
N ARG A 329 5.16 10.42 4.86
CA ARG A 329 6.23 10.07 5.81
C ARG A 329 6.13 8.63 6.31
N ALA A 330 4.94 8.23 6.75
CA ALA A 330 4.69 6.89 7.28
C ALA A 330 4.85 5.78 6.22
N VAL A 331 4.60 6.08 4.95
CA VAL A 331 4.72 5.11 3.85
C VAL A 331 6.13 5.10 3.25
N GLN A 332 6.82 6.24 3.23
CA GLN A 332 8.15 6.39 2.65
C GLN A 332 9.27 5.84 3.55
N PHE A 333 9.13 5.97 4.88
CA PHE A 333 10.23 5.63 5.79
C PHE A 333 10.78 4.20 5.62
N PRO A 334 9.97 3.13 5.38
CA PRO A 334 10.50 1.78 5.17
C PRO A 334 11.51 1.74 4.03
N PHE A 335 11.24 2.46 2.94
CA PHE A 335 12.11 2.51 1.77
C PHE A 335 13.40 3.27 2.01
N SER A 336 13.42 4.26 2.89
CA SER A 336 14.66 4.94 3.27
C SER A 336 15.62 3.95 3.95
N PHE A 337 15.11 3.08 4.82
CA PHE A 337 15.91 2.02 5.45
C PHE A 337 16.29 0.92 4.46
N LEU A 338 15.33 0.39 3.68
CA LEU A 338 15.57 -0.71 2.74
C LEU A 338 16.61 -0.35 1.68
N HIS A 339 16.60 0.89 1.20
CA HIS A 339 17.57 1.39 0.23
C HIS A 339 18.83 1.98 0.88
N ARG A 340 18.86 2.11 2.21
CA ARG A 340 19.95 2.78 2.96
C ARG A 340 20.24 4.18 2.39
N ARG A 341 19.18 4.98 2.21
CA ARG A 341 19.26 6.35 1.66
C ARG A 341 18.57 7.33 2.59
N GLY A 342 19.28 8.43 2.89
CA GLY A 342 18.68 9.59 3.52
C GLY A 342 17.58 10.19 2.64
N SER A 343 16.67 10.93 3.26
CA SER A 343 15.61 11.65 2.56
C SER A 343 15.51 13.08 3.07
N PHE A 344 14.83 13.94 2.32
CA PHE A 344 14.58 15.32 2.73
C PHE A 344 13.78 15.41 4.04
N LEU A 345 13.00 14.37 4.36
CA LEU A 345 12.21 14.25 5.58
C LEU A 345 13.04 14.26 6.87
N ALA A 346 14.36 14.04 6.77
CA ALA A 346 15.28 14.07 7.92
C ALA A 346 15.96 15.43 8.10
N ARG A 347 15.69 16.42 7.25
CA ARG A 347 16.26 17.76 7.36
C ARG A 347 15.48 18.58 8.39
N GLU A 348 16.16 19.55 8.98
CA GLU A 348 15.63 20.35 10.09
C GLU A 348 14.35 21.07 9.71
N GLU A 349 14.27 21.63 8.50
CA GLU A 349 13.10 22.34 7.99
C GLU A 349 11.86 21.44 7.77
N TRP A 350 12.02 20.11 7.76
CA TRP A 350 10.93 19.13 7.64
C TRP A 350 10.57 18.44 8.97
N ILE A 351 11.34 18.71 10.02
CA ILE A 351 11.14 18.21 11.38
C ILE A 351 10.55 19.31 12.28
N ASN A 352 11.14 20.52 12.21
CA ASN A 352 10.82 21.66 13.07
C ASN A 352 9.81 22.60 12.40
N LEU A 353 8.61 22.09 12.13
CA LEU A 353 7.52 22.84 11.49
C LEU A 353 6.76 23.71 12.51
N GLU A 354 6.49 24.97 12.18
CA GLU A 354 5.89 25.94 13.12
C GLU A 354 4.50 25.53 13.62
N TRP A 355 3.70 24.91 12.75
CA TRP A 355 2.32 24.49 13.04
C TRP A 355 2.21 23.14 13.77
N ARG A 356 3.34 22.57 14.20
CA ARG A 356 3.42 21.21 14.75
C ARG A 356 2.71 21.02 16.11
N GLY A 357 2.33 22.11 16.78
CA GLY A 357 1.67 22.05 18.09
C GLY A 357 0.30 21.35 18.14
N GLY A 358 -0.29 20.96 17.01
CA GLY A 358 -1.58 20.27 16.94
C GLY A 358 -1.54 18.76 17.21
N ASP A 359 -2.71 18.14 17.35
CA ASP A 359 -2.89 16.73 17.71
C ASP A 359 -2.14 15.75 16.79
N LEU A 360 -2.16 16.00 15.48
CA LEU A 360 -1.49 15.14 14.48
C LEU A 360 0.04 15.22 14.57
N GLY A 361 0.59 16.41 14.84
CA GLY A 361 2.03 16.59 15.03
C GLY A 361 2.55 15.83 16.27
N ASN A 362 1.68 15.63 17.25
CA ASN A 362 1.94 14.87 18.47
C ASN A 362 1.66 13.37 18.36
N CYS A 363 1.20 12.89 17.20
CA CYS A 363 1.01 11.46 16.97
C CYS A 363 2.33 10.70 17.18
N PRO A 364 2.35 9.60 17.97
CA PRO A 364 3.58 8.92 18.34
C PRO A 364 4.43 8.48 17.13
N ILE A 365 3.81 8.04 16.03
CA ILE A 365 4.56 7.63 14.84
C ILE A 365 5.30 8.81 14.19
N HIS A 366 4.74 10.02 14.18
CA HIS A 366 5.38 11.16 13.52
C HIS A 366 6.51 11.74 14.36
N THR A 367 6.34 11.80 15.69
CA THR A 367 7.42 12.16 16.62
C THR A 367 8.57 11.15 16.60
N LEU A 368 8.26 9.86 16.45
CA LEU A 368 9.27 8.81 16.25
C LEU A 368 10.06 9.02 14.95
N LEU A 369 9.36 9.33 13.86
CA LEU A 369 9.97 9.45 12.54
C LEU A 369 10.90 10.65 12.42
N ASP A 370 10.77 11.70 13.24
CA ASP A 370 11.75 12.80 13.27
C ASP A 370 13.14 12.34 13.72
N ILE A 371 13.17 11.36 14.63
CA ILE A 371 14.39 10.76 15.13
C ILE A 371 14.84 9.67 14.16
N GLY A 372 13.94 8.74 13.83
CA GLY A 372 14.24 7.54 13.06
C GLY A 372 14.75 7.81 11.64
N LEU A 373 14.24 8.83 10.96
CA LEU A 373 14.64 9.16 9.58
C LEU A 373 16.07 9.69 9.46
N GLN A 374 16.73 10.02 10.57
CA GLN A 374 18.15 10.37 10.58
C GLN A 374 19.05 9.14 10.38
N VAL A 375 18.62 7.94 10.78
CA VAL A 375 19.42 6.71 10.68
C VAL A 375 19.76 6.34 9.23
N PRO A 376 18.83 6.36 8.24
CA PRO A 376 19.17 6.12 6.84
C PRO A 376 20.22 7.06 6.25
N SER A 377 20.28 8.31 6.70
CA SER A 377 21.33 9.26 6.28
C SER A 377 22.71 8.81 6.76
N GLU A 378 22.80 8.24 7.96
CA GLU A 378 24.03 7.65 8.48
C GLU A 378 24.39 6.35 7.74
N MET A 379 23.41 5.50 7.44
CA MET A 379 23.64 4.31 6.61
C MET A 379 24.22 4.71 5.24
N GLU A 380 23.68 5.75 4.62
CA GLU A 380 24.17 6.27 3.35
C GLU A 380 25.58 6.86 3.45
N HIS A 381 25.89 7.58 4.54
CA HIS A 381 27.22 8.12 4.78
C HIS A 381 28.25 7.00 4.93
N TYR A 382 27.90 5.95 5.66
CA TYR A 382 28.74 4.76 5.83
C TYR A 382 29.00 4.07 4.47
N ASP A 383 27.94 3.82 3.68
CA ASP A 383 28.05 3.16 2.38
C ASP A 383 28.89 3.98 1.36
N LYS A 384 28.86 5.32 1.45
CA LYS A 384 29.62 6.23 0.58
C LYS A 384 31.06 6.47 1.03
N ASN A 385 31.48 5.97 2.20
CA ASN A 385 32.80 6.21 2.75
C ASN A 385 33.69 4.96 2.61
N PRO A 386 34.33 4.74 1.43
CA PRO A 386 35.08 3.52 1.15
C PRO A 386 36.33 3.36 2.02
N ASN A 387 36.88 4.47 2.52
CA ASN A 387 38.13 4.48 3.28
C ASN A 387 37.91 4.19 4.77
N ARG A 388 36.65 4.12 5.23
CA ARG A 388 36.26 3.73 6.60
C ARG A 388 37.16 4.33 7.69
N ARG A 389 37.54 5.61 7.54
CA ARG A 389 38.57 6.23 8.39
C ARG A 389 38.11 6.20 9.85
N PRO A 390 38.93 5.71 10.81
CA PRO A 390 38.51 5.51 12.19
C PRO A 390 37.91 6.75 12.85
N GLY A 391 38.51 7.93 12.63
CA GLY A 391 37.98 9.19 13.15
C GLY A 391 36.59 9.56 12.61
N ALA A 392 36.26 9.17 11.38
CA ALA A 392 34.92 9.35 10.81
C ALA A 392 33.94 8.32 11.40
N LEU A 393 34.35 7.06 11.52
CA LEU A 393 33.53 6.00 12.12
C LEU A 393 33.18 6.31 13.58
N ARG A 394 34.14 6.82 14.38
CA ARG A 394 33.89 7.24 15.77
C ARG A 394 32.88 8.38 15.88
N ARG A 395 32.96 9.39 14.99
CA ARG A 395 31.98 10.48 14.97
C ARG A 395 30.59 9.97 14.62
N GLN A 396 30.53 9.04 13.66
CA GLN A 396 29.28 8.42 13.26
C GLN A 396 28.69 7.55 14.38
N LEU A 397 29.52 6.74 15.04
CA LEU A 397 29.11 5.94 16.20
C LEU A 397 28.57 6.82 17.33
N LYS A 398 29.23 7.95 17.62
CA LYS A 398 28.72 8.94 18.59
C LYS A 398 27.33 9.42 18.19
N LYS A 399 27.12 9.83 16.94
CA LYS A 399 25.81 10.28 16.45
C LYS A 399 24.73 9.19 16.57
N LEU A 400 25.08 7.92 16.30
CA LEU A 400 24.13 6.81 16.48
C LEU A 400 23.80 6.54 17.95
N ASN A 401 24.75 6.74 18.87
CA ASN A 401 24.49 6.68 20.31
C ASN A 401 23.57 7.81 20.77
N ASP A 402 23.75 9.02 20.24
CA ASP A 402 22.86 10.15 20.50
C ASP A 402 21.43 9.83 20.02
N LEU A 403 21.27 9.31 18.79
CA LEU A 403 19.97 8.86 18.26
C LEU A 403 19.36 7.71 19.08
N ALA A 404 20.18 6.76 19.57
CA ALA A 404 19.68 5.69 20.43
C ALA A 404 19.15 6.23 21.78
N SER A 405 19.82 7.24 22.35
CA SER A 405 19.36 7.94 23.54
C SER A 405 18.06 8.69 23.29
N GLU A 406 17.93 9.40 22.17
CA GLU A 406 16.69 10.08 21.78
C GLU A 406 15.53 9.09 21.60
N LEU A 407 15.77 7.94 20.95
CA LEU A 407 14.76 6.89 20.81
C LEU A 407 14.35 6.30 22.16
N ASN A 408 15.29 6.11 23.10
CA ASN A 408 14.97 5.68 24.47
C ASN A 408 14.09 6.71 25.17
N GLN A 409 14.43 8.00 25.07
CA GLN A 409 13.65 9.07 25.68
C GLN A 409 12.25 9.15 25.05
N TRP A 410 12.15 9.08 23.72
CA TRP A 410 10.87 9.03 23.01
C TRP A 410 9.99 7.90 23.52
N LYS A 411 10.55 6.69 23.73
CA LYS A 411 9.79 5.56 24.29
C LYS A 411 9.27 5.90 25.69
N VAL A 412 10.11 6.45 26.58
CA VAL A 412 9.71 6.83 27.94
C VAL A 412 8.60 7.88 27.90
N ASP A 413 8.75 8.92 27.08
CA ASP A 413 7.79 10.01 26.95
C ASP A 413 6.45 9.50 26.44
N VAL A 414 6.46 8.70 25.37
CA VAL A 414 5.24 8.09 24.83
C VAL A 414 4.61 7.19 25.88
N PHE A 415 5.38 6.36 26.59
CA PHE A 415 4.86 5.45 27.63
C PHE A 415 4.24 6.20 28.81
N SER A 416 4.79 7.35 29.19
CA SER A 416 4.27 8.18 30.28
C SER A 416 2.92 8.83 29.98
N ARG A 417 2.56 8.99 28.70
CA ARG A 417 1.29 9.62 28.28
C ARG A 417 0.09 8.68 28.40
N TYR A 418 0.31 7.37 28.52
CA TYR A 418 -0.76 6.38 28.62
C TYR A 418 -0.91 5.93 30.06
N THR A 419 -2.11 6.11 30.62
CA THR A 419 -2.43 5.76 32.01
C THR A 419 -2.58 4.25 32.23
N SER A 420 -2.88 3.49 31.17
CA SER A 420 -2.95 2.04 31.16
C SER A 420 -1.74 1.41 30.46
N ALA A 421 -1.53 0.11 30.67
CA ALA A 421 -0.53 -0.64 29.94
C ALA A 421 -0.80 -0.54 28.42
N MET A 422 0.18 -0.04 27.66
CA MET A 422 0.07 0.13 26.21
C MET A 422 -0.22 -1.15 25.45
N TYR A 423 0.27 -2.25 25.99
CA TYR A 423 0.06 -3.58 25.48
C TYR A 423 -0.02 -4.59 26.63
N THR A 424 -0.68 -5.70 26.35
CA THR A 424 -0.72 -6.90 27.18
C THR A 424 -0.02 -8.04 26.46
N ALA A 425 0.40 -9.06 27.21
CA ALA A 425 0.87 -10.31 26.64
C ALA A 425 -0.32 -11.25 26.46
N GLU A 426 -0.47 -11.82 25.28
CA GLU A 426 -1.48 -12.83 24.96
C GLU A 426 -0.81 -14.09 24.41
N PRO A 427 -1.40 -15.28 24.51
CA PRO A 427 -0.84 -16.48 23.90
C PRO A 427 -0.62 -16.29 22.40
N ALA A 428 0.60 -16.59 21.92
CA ALA A 428 0.92 -16.45 20.50
C ALA A 428 0.16 -17.49 19.66
N SER A 429 -0.59 -17.03 18.66
CA SER A 429 -1.16 -17.88 17.62
C SER A 429 -0.10 -18.31 16.61
N TRP A 430 0.95 -17.51 16.40
CA TRP A 430 2.07 -17.84 15.53
C TRP A 430 3.16 -18.55 16.33
N THR A 431 2.90 -19.81 16.67
CA THR A 431 3.78 -20.64 17.52
C THR A 431 5.17 -20.85 16.90
N GLY A 432 6.15 -21.14 17.76
CA GLY A 432 7.50 -21.56 17.37
C GLY A 432 8.62 -20.68 17.92
N LEU A 433 8.46 -19.36 17.89
CA LEU A 433 9.48 -18.42 18.39
C LEU A 433 9.14 -17.81 19.75
N HIS A 434 7.86 -17.56 20.00
CA HIS A 434 7.36 -16.95 21.22
C HIS A 434 6.17 -17.74 21.76
N SER A 435 6.06 -17.83 23.09
CA SER A 435 4.86 -18.32 23.76
C SER A 435 3.76 -17.25 23.81
N GLU A 436 4.17 -15.98 23.77
CA GLU A 436 3.29 -14.82 23.91
C GLU A 436 3.51 -13.82 22.75
N ALA A 437 2.40 -13.29 22.25
CA ALA A 437 2.33 -12.18 21.32
C ALA A 437 1.98 -10.88 22.05
N ILE A 438 2.36 -9.74 21.45
CA ILE A 438 2.07 -8.42 22.01
C ILE A 438 0.70 -7.97 21.50
N HIS A 439 -0.25 -7.79 22.41
CA HIS A 439 -1.56 -7.23 22.12
C HIS A 439 -1.60 -5.76 22.48
N PHE A 440 -1.73 -4.87 21.50
CA PHE A 440 -1.76 -3.42 21.75
C PHE A 440 -3.17 -2.90 22.04
N THR A 441 -3.25 -1.89 22.89
CA THR A 441 -4.51 -1.20 23.24
C THR A 441 -5.14 -0.44 22.07
N ASN A 442 -4.33 0.04 21.13
CA ASN A 442 -4.80 0.73 19.93
C ASN A 442 -3.78 0.65 18.79
N ASP A 443 -4.26 0.85 17.57
CA ASP A 443 -3.45 0.72 16.35
C ASP A 443 -2.36 1.78 16.22
N ILE A 444 -2.56 2.99 16.75
CA ILE A 444 -1.56 4.06 16.70
C ILE A 444 -0.33 3.64 17.52
N VAL A 445 -0.55 3.13 18.74
CA VAL A 445 0.52 2.60 19.60
C VAL A 445 1.16 1.38 18.97
N ALA A 446 0.37 0.45 18.43
CA ALA A 446 0.87 -0.74 17.75
C ALA A 446 1.82 -0.36 16.61
N SER A 447 1.36 0.48 15.69
CA SER A 447 2.12 0.96 14.55
C SER A 447 3.39 1.69 14.99
N SER A 448 3.28 2.61 15.94
CA SER A 448 4.43 3.40 16.40
C SER A 448 5.48 2.54 17.10
N PHE A 449 5.06 1.65 18.00
CA PHE A 449 5.97 0.77 18.72
C PHE A 449 6.64 -0.24 17.78
N THR A 450 5.91 -0.78 16.81
CA THR A 450 6.46 -1.72 15.82
C THR A 450 7.46 -1.04 14.88
N VAL A 451 7.19 0.20 14.46
CA VAL A 451 8.17 0.98 13.70
C VAL A 451 9.40 1.28 14.54
N TYR A 452 9.21 1.60 15.83
CA TYR A 452 10.29 1.84 16.76
C TYR A 452 11.21 0.61 16.90
N THR A 453 10.67 -0.61 17.00
CA THR A 453 11.50 -1.83 17.04
C THR A 453 12.31 -1.99 15.76
N GLY A 454 11.71 -1.77 14.58
CA GLY A 454 12.42 -1.81 13.30
C GLY A 454 13.57 -0.78 13.20
N ILE A 455 13.32 0.46 13.62
CA ILE A 455 14.36 1.51 13.68
C ILE A 455 15.50 1.09 14.61
N ARG A 456 15.18 0.52 15.78
CA ARG A 456 16.17 0.02 16.74
C ARG A 456 17.05 -1.08 16.15
N VAL A 457 16.45 -2.06 15.46
CA VAL A 457 17.22 -3.12 14.80
C VAL A 457 18.14 -2.53 13.74
N ALA A 458 17.63 -1.65 12.89
CA ALA A 458 18.43 -1.02 11.82
C ALA A 458 19.57 -0.15 12.37
N LEU A 459 19.31 0.62 13.44
CA LEU A 459 20.33 1.42 14.13
C LEU A 459 21.45 0.53 14.67
N PHE A 460 21.11 -0.52 15.42
CA PHE A 460 22.13 -1.40 16.01
C PHE A 460 22.84 -2.27 14.97
N SER A 461 22.20 -2.58 13.83
CA SER A 461 22.88 -3.17 12.68
C SER A 461 23.98 -2.26 12.13
N LEU A 462 23.73 -0.94 12.04
CA LEU A 462 24.76 0.01 11.63
C LEU A 462 25.85 0.21 12.70
N VAL A 463 25.47 0.28 13.98
CA VAL A 463 26.44 0.32 15.09
C VAL A 463 27.38 -0.88 15.05
N ARG A 464 26.82 -2.08 14.82
CA ARG A 464 27.58 -3.32 14.67
C ARG A 464 28.59 -3.23 13.53
N GLN A 465 28.16 -2.79 12.35
CA GLN A 465 29.03 -2.60 11.19
C GLN A 465 30.19 -1.64 11.49
N LEU A 466 29.90 -0.50 12.15
CA LEU A 466 30.92 0.47 12.53
C LEU A 466 31.90 -0.07 13.58
N ALA A 467 31.38 -0.78 14.59
CA ALA A 467 32.20 -1.35 15.64
C ALA A 467 33.10 -2.48 15.10
N GLU A 468 32.59 -3.28 14.18
CA GLU A 468 33.33 -4.32 13.48
C GLU A 468 34.50 -3.74 12.66
N ASP A 469 34.27 -2.63 11.95
CA ASP A 469 35.33 -1.92 11.23
C ASP A 469 36.35 -1.25 12.15
N LEU A 470 35.94 -0.83 13.35
CA LEU A 470 36.80 -0.15 14.31
C LEU A 470 37.64 -1.10 15.17
N LYS A 471 37.19 -2.34 15.41
CA LYS A 471 37.78 -3.22 16.44
C LYS A 471 39.26 -3.54 16.25
N ALA A 472 39.76 -3.52 15.02
CA ALA A 472 41.16 -3.79 14.72
C ALA A 472 42.09 -2.64 15.15
N GLU A 473 41.57 -1.41 15.19
CA GLU A 473 42.33 -0.19 15.52
C GLU A 473 41.95 0.39 16.88
N ASP A 474 40.83 -0.06 17.46
CA ASP A 474 40.27 0.47 18.70
C ASP A 474 39.61 -0.66 19.51
N GLU A 475 40.32 -1.16 20.53
CA GLU A 475 39.80 -2.19 21.42
C GLU A 475 38.52 -1.75 22.15
N SER A 476 38.28 -0.45 22.32
CA SER A 476 37.04 0.05 22.93
C SER A 476 35.80 -0.21 22.05
N ALA A 477 35.98 -0.56 20.77
CA ALA A 477 34.89 -0.95 19.89
C ALA A 477 34.39 -2.38 20.15
N ILE A 478 35.19 -3.25 20.78
CA ILE A 478 34.80 -4.63 21.10
C ILE A 478 33.55 -4.69 22.01
N PRO A 479 33.51 -4.00 23.17
CA PRO A 479 32.30 -4.02 24.01
C PRO A 479 31.08 -3.39 23.30
N VAL A 480 31.30 -2.39 22.43
CA VAL A 480 30.23 -1.79 21.61
C VAL A 480 29.67 -2.82 20.63
N LEU A 481 30.54 -3.59 19.98
CA LEU A 481 30.16 -4.67 19.09
C LEU A 481 29.31 -5.71 19.82
N THR A 482 29.78 -6.22 20.96
CA THR A 482 29.05 -7.19 21.78
C THR A 482 27.67 -6.66 22.18
N TYR A 483 27.62 -5.42 22.69
CA TYR A 483 26.36 -4.77 23.06
C TYR A 483 25.39 -4.64 21.87
N SER A 484 25.91 -4.24 20.70
CA SER A 484 25.10 -4.08 19.49
C SER A 484 24.50 -5.41 18.99
N ILE A 485 25.24 -6.52 19.12
CA ILE A 485 24.75 -7.86 18.79
C ILE A 485 23.55 -8.23 19.68
N GLU A 486 23.69 -8.02 21.00
CA GLU A 486 22.65 -8.33 21.98
C GLU A 486 21.40 -7.47 21.77
N GLU A 487 21.57 -6.16 21.59
CA GLU A 487 20.45 -5.26 21.35
C GLU A 487 19.79 -5.54 19.99
N SER A 488 20.55 -5.78 18.92
CA SER A 488 19.98 -6.20 17.63
C SER A 488 19.16 -7.48 17.77
N PHE A 489 19.67 -8.51 18.45
CA PHE A 489 18.93 -9.76 18.66
C PHE A 489 17.63 -9.55 19.43
N LYS A 490 17.70 -8.82 20.56
CA LYS A 490 16.56 -8.49 21.41
C LYS A 490 15.48 -7.74 20.64
N TRP A 491 15.83 -6.67 19.93
CA TRP A 491 14.84 -5.88 19.18
C TRP A 491 14.27 -6.61 17.98
N SER A 492 15.05 -7.49 17.32
CA SER A 492 14.56 -8.34 16.24
C SER A 492 13.47 -9.29 16.75
N ARG A 493 13.68 -9.90 17.93
CA ARG A 493 12.66 -10.75 18.56
C ARG A 493 11.39 -9.97 18.91
N ILE A 494 11.52 -8.78 19.49
CA ILE A 494 10.35 -7.94 19.81
C ILE A 494 9.63 -7.51 18.50
N ALA A 495 10.36 -7.19 17.43
CA ALA A 495 9.77 -6.88 16.14
C ALA A 495 8.93 -8.06 15.60
N CYS A 496 9.44 -9.29 15.70
CA CYS A 496 8.69 -10.50 15.35
C CYS A 496 7.42 -10.68 16.21
N GLN A 497 7.49 -10.44 17.52
CA GLN A 497 6.32 -10.50 18.41
C GLN A 497 5.24 -9.48 18.04
N CYS A 498 5.62 -8.32 17.52
CA CYS A 498 4.68 -7.29 17.10
C CYS A 498 3.96 -7.66 15.79
N THR A 499 4.57 -8.48 14.92
CA THR A 499 4.01 -8.80 13.61
C THR A 499 2.63 -9.44 13.72
N GLU A 500 2.45 -10.37 14.66
CA GLU A 500 1.20 -11.13 14.80
C GLU A 500 -0.03 -10.24 15.00
N TYR A 501 0.11 -9.15 15.77
CA TYR A 501 -0.99 -8.20 16.03
C TYR A 501 -1.66 -7.69 14.74
N PHE A 502 -0.88 -7.39 13.71
CA PHE A 502 -1.41 -6.84 12.46
C PHE A 502 -2.07 -7.88 11.56
N PHE A 503 -1.80 -9.16 11.79
CA PHE A 503 -2.37 -10.27 11.01
C PHE A 503 -3.48 -11.02 11.75
N ALA A 504 -3.57 -10.89 13.08
CA ALA A 504 -4.67 -11.45 13.87
C ALA A 504 -6.00 -10.70 13.68
N ARG A 505 -5.97 -9.44 13.22
CA ARG A 505 -7.16 -8.57 13.07
C ARG A 505 -7.43 -8.26 11.60
N GLU A 506 -8.66 -8.47 11.15
CA GLU A 506 -9.17 -7.96 9.87
C GLU A 506 -10.04 -6.70 10.11
N PRO A 507 -9.99 -5.65 9.26
CA PRO A 507 -9.10 -5.41 8.12
C PRO A 507 -8.08 -4.27 8.37
N ASN A 508 -6.83 -4.58 8.79
CA ASN A 508 -5.77 -3.57 8.97
C ASN A 508 -4.65 -3.63 7.91
N VAL A 509 -4.98 -3.33 6.63
CA VAL A 509 -4.01 -3.39 5.51
C VAL A 509 -2.81 -2.45 5.73
N ALA A 510 -3.04 -1.24 6.21
CA ALA A 510 -1.97 -0.27 6.44
C ALA A 510 -0.98 -0.76 7.51
N GLY A 511 -1.49 -1.28 8.62
CA GLY A 511 -0.67 -1.91 9.67
C GLY A 511 0.12 -3.10 9.15
N LYS A 512 -0.52 -3.97 8.33
CA LYS A 512 0.16 -5.11 7.70
C LYS A 512 1.33 -4.68 6.80
N VAL A 513 1.17 -3.61 6.02
CA VAL A 513 2.26 -3.07 5.17
C VAL A 513 3.36 -2.46 6.04
N LEU A 514 2.99 -1.72 7.09
CA LEU A 514 3.92 -1.04 7.99
C LEU A 514 4.84 -2.01 8.73
N CYS A 515 4.31 -3.15 9.20
CA CYS A 515 5.09 -4.13 9.95
C CYS A 515 6.04 -4.97 9.09
N LEU A 516 5.98 -4.85 7.75
CA LEU A 516 6.89 -5.58 6.86
C LEU A 516 8.34 -5.11 6.98
N PHE A 517 8.60 -3.80 7.20
CA PHE A 517 9.96 -3.31 7.38
C PHE A 517 10.62 -3.83 8.67
N PRO A 518 9.97 -3.74 9.85
CA PRO A 518 10.55 -4.27 11.08
C PRO A 518 10.77 -5.78 10.99
N PHE A 519 9.84 -6.52 10.37
CA PHE A 519 9.99 -7.95 10.10
C PHE A 519 11.18 -8.26 9.17
N ASP A 520 11.31 -7.57 8.04
CA ASP A 520 12.43 -7.78 7.09
C ASP A 520 13.79 -7.47 7.72
N THR A 521 13.83 -6.42 8.54
CA THR A 521 15.06 -6.00 9.25
C THR A 521 15.43 -7.02 10.34
N ALA A 522 14.44 -7.57 11.05
CA ALA A 522 14.65 -8.61 12.04
C ALA A 522 15.17 -9.91 11.40
N TRP A 523 14.53 -10.35 10.31
CA TRP A 523 14.96 -11.55 9.58
C TRP A 523 16.38 -11.38 9.03
N SER A 524 16.67 -10.25 8.37
CA SER A 524 18.02 -9.95 7.87
C SER A 524 19.07 -9.99 8.99
N THR A 525 18.70 -9.54 10.19
CA THR A 525 19.56 -9.59 11.36
C THR A 525 19.81 -11.02 11.83
N PHE A 526 18.78 -11.88 11.88
CA PHE A 526 18.98 -13.29 12.26
C PHE A 526 19.88 -14.04 11.27
N VAL A 527 19.75 -13.78 9.97
CA VAL A 527 20.66 -14.32 8.95
C VAL A 527 22.10 -13.88 9.22
N GLU A 528 22.32 -12.56 9.39
CA GLU A 528 23.65 -12.01 9.65
C GLU A 528 24.27 -12.56 10.95
N LEU A 529 23.47 -12.72 12.01
CA LEU A 529 23.94 -13.26 13.29
C LEU A 529 24.32 -14.74 13.19
N GLY A 530 23.58 -15.52 12.40
CA GLY A 530 23.90 -16.93 12.14
C GLY A 530 25.16 -17.10 11.30
N GLU A 531 25.33 -16.28 10.25
CA GLU A 531 26.44 -16.38 9.31
C GLU A 531 27.76 -15.81 9.85
N ASN A 532 27.71 -14.68 10.55
CA ASN A 532 28.93 -13.92 10.90
C ASN A 532 29.33 -14.03 12.37
N TYR A 533 28.46 -14.57 13.23
CA TYR A 533 28.68 -14.56 14.68
C TYR A 533 28.41 -15.92 15.36
N ASP A 534 28.32 -17.01 14.58
CA ASP A 534 28.13 -18.39 15.05
C ASP A 534 26.97 -18.55 16.08
N ARG A 535 25.92 -17.73 15.95
CA ARG A 535 24.72 -17.82 16.79
C ARG A 535 23.78 -18.85 16.19
N ASP A 536 23.28 -19.79 16.99
CA ASP A 536 22.20 -20.68 16.54
C ASP A 536 20.89 -19.90 16.40
N MET A 537 20.53 -19.58 15.16
CA MET A 537 19.31 -18.84 14.78
C MET A 537 18.26 -19.75 14.14
N THR A 538 18.36 -21.06 14.31
CA THR A 538 17.51 -22.04 13.61
C THR A 538 16.02 -21.81 13.88
N ASN A 539 15.65 -21.48 15.12
CA ASN A 539 14.25 -21.26 15.51
C ASN A 539 13.72 -19.94 14.94
N GLU A 540 14.49 -18.86 15.07
CA GLU A 540 14.21 -17.54 14.52
C GLU A 540 14.00 -17.60 13.01
N LEU A 541 14.91 -18.23 12.27
CA LEU A 541 14.85 -18.35 10.82
C LEU A 541 13.67 -19.19 10.34
N ARG A 542 13.40 -20.34 11.01
CA ARG A 542 12.23 -21.17 10.71
C ARG A 542 10.92 -20.41 10.94
N TRP A 543 10.84 -19.65 12.04
CA TRP A 543 9.67 -18.84 12.33
C TRP A 543 9.49 -17.73 11.30
N CYS A 544 10.57 -17.03 10.92
CA CYS A 544 10.53 -16.00 9.89
C CYS A 544 10.05 -16.57 8.55
N GLN A 545 10.50 -17.76 8.15
CA GLN A 545 10.03 -18.43 6.94
C GLN A 545 8.53 -18.70 6.99
N GLY A 546 8.03 -19.31 8.07
CA GLY A 546 6.59 -19.57 8.22
C GLY A 546 5.75 -18.28 8.33
N ALA A 547 6.29 -17.22 8.94
CA ALA A 547 5.65 -15.91 8.97
C ALA A 547 5.57 -15.29 7.57
N ALA A 548 6.62 -15.42 6.76
CA ALA A 548 6.64 -14.95 5.38
C ALA A 548 5.57 -15.61 4.52
N GLU A 549 5.45 -16.94 4.61
CA GLU A 549 4.42 -17.71 3.89
C GLU A 549 3.01 -17.24 4.26
N ARG A 550 2.75 -16.97 5.56
CA ARG A 550 1.47 -16.41 6.01
C ARG A 550 1.23 -15.01 5.46
N ILE A 551 2.24 -14.15 5.45
CA ILE A 551 2.14 -12.79 4.89
C ILE A 551 1.83 -12.87 3.39
N GLU A 552 2.54 -13.72 2.64
CA GLU A 552 2.32 -13.91 1.20
C GLU A 552 0.91 -14.46 0.90
N ALA A 553 0.38 -15.33 1.77
CA ALA A 553 -0.99 -15.83 1.66
C ALA A 553 -2.05 -14.72 1.78
N THR A 554 -1.72 -13.57 2.42
CA THR A 554 -2.60 -12.38 2.43
C THR A 554 -2.51 -11.54 1.14
N GLY A 555 -1.70 -11.96 0.17
CA GLY A 555 -1.48 -11.26 -1.09
C GLY A 555 -0.42 -10.15 -1.03
N LEU A 556 0.14 -9.86 0.15
CA LEU A 556 1.20 -8.87 0.32
C LEU A 556 2.56 -9.44 -0.09
N PRO A 557 3.36 -8.71 -0.88
CA PRO A 557 4.71 -9.14 -1.23
C PRO A 557 5.67 -8.97 -0.04
N VAL A 558 6.46 -10.00 0.28
CA VAL A 558 7.54 -9.92 1.29
C VAL A 558 8.80 -9.34 0.64
N PHE A 559 9.51 -8.43 1.33
CA PHE A 559 10.55 -7.57 0.73
C PHE A 559 11.76 -8.32 0.11
N LYS A 560 12.35 -9.34 0.77
CA LYS A 560 13.69 -9.84 0.36
C LYS A 560 13.96 -11.35 0.38
N VAL A 561 12.95 -12.22 0.35
CA VAL A 561 13.22 -13.68 0.33
C VAL A 561 13.86 -14.17 -0.99
N ARG A 562 13.83 -13.40 -2.09
CA ARG A 562 14.28 -13.89 -3.41
C ARG A 562 15.77 -13.74 -3.74
N SER A 563 16.64 -13.30 -2.82
CA SER A 563 18.05 -13.03 -3.18
C SER A 563 19.12 -13.65 -2.26
N ARG A 564 18.74 -14.47 -1.27
CA ARG A 564 19.70 -15.05 -0.30
C ARG A 564 19.39 -16.50 0.14
N ILE A 565 18.73 -17.29 -0.71
CA ILE A 565 18.74 -18.77 -0.58
C ILE A 565 19.37 -19.33 -1.85
#